data_AF-A0A0X7BD56-F1
#
_entry.id   AF-A0A0X7BD56-F1
#
_cell.length_a   1.000
_cell.length_b   1.000
_cell.length_c   1.000
_cell.angle_alpha   90.00
_cell.angle_beta   90.00
_cell.angle_gamma   90.00
#
_symmetry.space_group_name_H-M   'P 1'
#
loop_
_entity.id
_entity.type
_entity.pdbx_description
1 polymer ?
#
loop_
_entity_poly.entity_id
_entity_poly.type
_entity_poly.pdbx_seq_one_letter_code
_entity_poly.pdbx_strand_id
1 'polypeptide(L)'
;MRNIILGLFVAIGFSSCDLNDPQDDYKNCGNYENTAFASYPVECNYTIKTMPTTSGVIAVKTQEKMDSFFKKNETSCGDATIPTAIDFTKNYLIGIFAGTKATNGYEIKVSSILENECEVVVQFYENEPTAGSENGQALNNPHHFVLIPKTDKPIYFNKVTPAKNYVVLGTYFGNCETNCQTFYSETDLNIKAFLNVEYGKYDMSKYNFKSLTKKGEFTAFAKTVPAEIIALSGKTKTYGTPDSADRGGIYFEFHNEGKITTVYFDTNTTEDQSAEIIAFKKTVLDRIASYKISPLQ
;
A
#
# COMPACT_ATOMS: atom_id res chain seq x y z
N MET A 1 45.08 38.92 38.49
CA MET A 1 44.25 38.22 37.48
C MET A 1 45.07 37.02 37.02
N ARG A 2 44.99 35.82 37.62
CA ARG A 2 43.84 34.90 37.76
C ARG A 2 43.12 34.75 36.42
N ASN A 3 43.34 33.63 35.74
CA ASN A 3 42.32 32.60 35.62
C ASN A 3 42.91 31.25 35.16
N ILE A 4 42.48 30.24 35.90
CA ILE A 4 42.71 28.81 35.75
C ILE A 4 41.68 28.29 34.74
N ILE A 5 42.10 27.44 33.81
CA ILE A 5 41.21 26.51 33.08
C ILE A 5 41.95 25.17 33.09
N LEU A 6 41.91 24.43 34.19
CA LEU A 6 40.99 23.33 34.46
C LEU A 6 40.83 22.39 33.26
N GLY A 7 41.62 21.31 33.28
CA GLY A 7 41.51 20.21 32.35
C GLY A 7 40.19 19.48 32.50
N LEU A 8 39.64 19.08 31.36
CA LEU A 8 38.66 18.01 31.28
C LEU A 8 39.34 16.87 30.54
N PHE A 9 39.85 15.90 31.31
CA PHE A 9 40.17 14.59 30.77
C PHE A 9 38.86 13.93 30.36
N VAL A 10 38.57 13.91 29.05
CA VAL A 10 37.59 12.96 28.51
C VAL A 10 38.32 11.62 28.44
N ALA A 11 38.04 10.75 29.41
CA ALA A 11 38.33 9.34 29.29
C ALA A 11 37.42 8.79 28.19
N ILE A 12 37.92 8.80 26.95
CA ILE A 12 37.35 8.00 25.88
C ILE A 12 37.68 6.56 26.24
N GLY A 13 36.70 5.87 26.84
CA GLY A 13 36.74 4.42 26.95
C GLY A 13 36.64 3.85 25.55
N PHE A 14 37.79 3.68 24.89
CA PHE A 14 37.90 2.78 23.75
C PHE A 14 37.69 1.37 24.29
N SER A 15 36.44 0.87 24.27
CA SER A 15 36.24 -0.56 24.14
C SER A 15 36.68 -0.92 22.73
N SER A 16 37.96 -1.24 22.59
CA SER A 16 38.49 -1.92 21.41
C SER A 16 37.67 -3.20 21.24
N CYS A 17 36.75 -3.21 20.27
CA CYS A 17 36.25 -4.46 19.73
C CYS A 17 37.43 -5.10 19.02
N ASP A 18 37.96 -6.15 19.64
CA ASP A 18 39.01 -6.99 19.10
C ASP A 18 38.43 -7.71 17.88
N LEU A 19 38.84 -7.31 16.67
CA LEU A 19 38.42 -7.92 15.40
C LEU A 19 39.24 -9.18 15.12
N ASN A 20 39.27 -10.12 16.05
CA ASN A 20 39.94 -11.42 15.87
C ASN A 20 39.29 -12.52 16.72
N ASP A 21 37.97 -12.68 16.63
CA ASP A 21 37.33 -13.94 17.02
C ASP A 21 36.96 -14.73 15.75
N PRO A 22 37.60 -15.89 15.47
CA PRO A 22 37.27 -16.75 14.33
C PRO A 22 36.03 -17.61 14.63
N GLN A 23 34.98 -17.02 15.18
CA GLN A 23 33.69 -17.63 15.40
C GLN A 23 32.54 -16.63 15.15
N ASP A 24 32.67 -15.81 14.09
CA ASP A 24 31.57 -14.98 13.59
C ASP A 24 30.54 -15.87 12.89
N ASP A 25 29.62 -16.43 13.67
CA ASP A 25 28.40 -17.09 13.19
C ASP A 25 27.38 -16.03 12.73
N TYR A 26 27.84 -15.02 11.97
CA TYR A 26 26.98 -14.02 11.36
C TYR A 26 26.12 -14.74 10.32
N LYS A 27 24.93 -15.15 10.76
CA LYS A 27 23.94 -15.76 9.89
C LYS A 27 23.64 -14.79 8.75
N ASN A 28 24.14 -15.11 7.56
CA ASN A 28 23.82 -14.36 6.36
C ASN A 28 22.32 -14.55 6.08
N CYS A 29 21.55 -13.48 6.24
CA CYS A 29 20.10 -13.50 6.08
C CYS A 29 19.63 -13.27 4.64
N GLY A 30 20.56 -13.08 3.70
CA GLY A 30 20.25 -12.79 2.30
C GLY A 30 19.64 -11.40 2.08
N ASN A 31 19.16 -11.18 0.86
CA ASN A 31 18.47 -9.95 0.48
C ASN A 31 16.99 -10.00 0.88
N TYR A 32 16.41 -8.84 1.14
CA TYR A 32 14.96 -8.74 1.31
C TYR A 32 14.23 -8.79 -0.02
N GLU A 33 13.14 -9.54 -0.04
CA GLU A 33 12.20 -9.63 -1.15
C GLU A 33 10.80 -9.18 -0.72
N ASN A 34 10.02 -8.69 -1.69
CA ASN A 34 8.63 -8.30 -1.45
C ASN A 34 7.76 -9.53 -1.24
N THR A 35 7.02 -9.53 -0.13
CA THR A 35 6.05 -10.57 0.20
C THR A 35 4.65 -10.11 -0.15
N ALA A 36 3.86 -11.00 -0.74
CA ALA A 36 2.45 -10.71 -1.00
C ALA A 36 1.68 -10.58 0.32
N PHE A 37 0.75 -9.64 0.37
CA PHE A 37 -0.19 -9.48 1.48
C PHE A 37 -1.52 -8.96 0.94
N ALA A 38 -2.61 -9.12 1.68
CA ALA A 38 -3.92 -8.63 1.27
C ALA A 38 -4.53 -7.77 2.36
N SER A 39 -5.25 -6.70 1.99
CA SER A 39 -6.07 -5.98 2.96
C SER A 39 -7.15 -6.91 3.51
N TYR A 40 -7.46 -6.75 4.78
CA TYR A 40 -8.49 -7.53 5.44
C TYR A 40 -9.41 -6.60 6.22
N PRO A 41 -10.65 -6.36 5.75
CA PRO A 41 -11.59 -5.48 6.43
C PRO A 41 -12.19 -6.22 7.62
N VAL A 42 -11.45 -6.26 8.74
CA VAL A 42 -11.80 -7.06 9.91
C VAL A 42 -13.17 -6.66 10.48
N GLU A 43 -13.54 -5.39 10.33
CA GLU A 43 -14.80 -4.78 10.78
C GLU A 43 -16.02 -5.39 10.10
N CYS A 44 -15.86 -6.01 8.92
CA CYS A 44 -16.93 -6.71 8.23
C CYS A 44 -17.46 -7.90 9.01
N ASN A 45 -16.60 -8.57 9.79
CA ASN A 45 -16.91 -9.84 10.45
C ASN A 45 -16.63 -9.81 11.96
N TYR A 46 -15.97 -8.78 12.46
CA TYR A 46 -15.48 -8.70 13.82
C TYR A 46 -15.53 -7.27 14.37
N THR A 47 -15.70 -7.13 15.68
CA THR A 47 -15.48 -5.88 16.41
C THR A 47 -14.26 -6.01 17.30
N ILE A 48 -13.41 -4.99 17.31
CA ILE A 48 -12.29 -4.88 18.26
C ILE A 48 -12.87 -4.67 19.66
N LYS A 49 -12.55 -5.56 20.61
CA LYS A 49 -13.12 -5.51 21.98
C LYS A 49 -12.69 -4.26 22.75
N THR A 50 -11.45 -3.84 22.56
CA THR A 50 -10.88 -2.66 23.22
C THR A 50 -9.92 -1.99 22.24
N MET A 51 -10.27 -0.76 21.82
CA MET A 51 -9.42 0.02 20.92
C MET A 51 -8.15 0.47 21.65
N PRO A 52 -6.96 0.25 21.06
CA PRO A 52 -5.71 0.80 21.60
C PRO A 52 -5.76 2.33 21.62
N THR A 53 -5.45 2.93 22.78
CA THR A 53 -5.39 4.39 22.93
C THR A 53 -4.04 4.97 22.49
N THR A 54 -2.99 4.14 22.46
CA THR A 54 -1.66 4.48 21.96
C THR A 54 -1.37 3.77 20.64
N SER A 55 -0.39 4.27 19.89
CA SER A 55 0.12 3.57 18.70
C SER A 55 0.63 2.18 19.10
N GLY A 56 0.42 1.20 18.24
CA GLY A 56 0.76 -0.19 18.52
C GLY A 56 0.52 -1.11 17.34
N VAL A 57 1.03 -2.32 17.46
CA VAL A 57 0.94 -3.37 16.43
C VAL A 57 0.55 -4.69 17.07
N ILE A 58 -0.15 -5.53 16.32
CA ILE A 58 -0.48 -6.89 16.72
C ILE A 58 -0.19 -7.86 15.58
N ALA A 59 0.31 -9.04 15.93
CA ALA A 59 0.35 -10.20 15.05
C ALA A 59 -0.55 -11.29 15.65
N VAL A 60 -1.66 -11.57 14.96
CA VAL A 60 -2.63 -12.59 15.34
C VAL A 60 -2.32 -13.83 14.51
N LYS A 61 -1.74 -14.84 15.18
CA LYS A 61 -1.26 -16.08 14.55
C LYS A 61 -2.18 -17.27 14.77
N THR A 62 -3.18 -17.14 15.64
CA THR A 62 -4.07 -18.23 16.06
C THR A 62 -5.49 -17.73 16.25
N GLN A 63 -6.45 -18.64 16.18
CA GLN A 63 -7.85 -18.36 16.50
C GLN A 63 -8.03 -17.88 17.95
N GLU A 64 -7.30 -18.47 18.90
CA GLU A 64 -7.33 -18.04 20.30
C GLU A 64 -6.91 -16.56 20.46
N LYS A 65 -5.83 -16.14 19.77
CA LYS A 65 -5.40 -14.75 19.80
C LYS A 65 -6.43 -13.83 19.14
N MET A 66 -7.05 -14.27 18.04
CA MET A 66 -8.15 -13.56 17.38
C MET A 66 -9.31 -13.36 18.37
N ASP A 67 -9.75 -14.42 19.02
CA ASP A 67 -10.87 -14.39 19.97
C ASP A 67 -10.54 -13.58 21.23
N SER A 68 -9.26 -13.42 21.60
CA SER A 68 -8.87 -12.56 22.71
C SER A 68 -9.03 -11.06 22.38
N PHE A 69 -8.75 -10.65 21.15
CA PHE A 69 -8.77 -9.23 20.72
C PHE A 69 -10.10 -8.80 20.10
N PHE A 70 -10.79 -9.74 19.45
CA PHE A 70 -11.95 -9.46 18.61
C PHE A 70 -13.17 -10.24 19.07
N LYS A 71 -14.35 -9.64 18.89
CA LYS A 71 -15.64 -10.32 19.01
C LYS A 71 -16.15 -10.57 17.59
N LYS A 72 -16.44 -11.83 17.25
CA LYS A 72 -17.07 -12.18 15.96
C LYS A 72 -18.51 -11.66 15.92
N ASN A 73 -18.92 -11.12 14.79
CA ASN A 73 -20.28 -10.65 14.52
C ASN A 73 -20.84 -11.32 13.26
N GLU A 74 -22.10 -11.03 12.96
CA GLU A 74 -22.67 -11.32 11.64
C GLU A 74 -21.98 -10.46 10.58
N THR A 75 -21.78 -11.03 9.39
CA THR A 75 -21.12 -10.36 8.27
C THR A 75 -21.94 -9.15 7.84
N SER A 76 -21.35 -7.96 7.91
CA SER A 76 -22.01 -6.68 7.60
C SER A 76 -21.65 -6.13 6.22
N CYS A 77 -20.57 -6.62 5.62
CA CYS A 77 -20.14 -6.23 4.28
C CYS A 77 -20.76 -7.16 3.24
N GLY A 78 -21.48 -6.60 2.27
CA GLY A 78 -22.15 -7.36 1.19
C GLY A 78 -21.23 -7.98 0.14
N ASP A 79 -19.93 -8.10 0.42
CA ASP A 79 -18.93 -8.63 -0.50
C ASP A 79 -18.58 -10.08 -0.12
N ALA A 80 -19.10 -11.01 -0.92
CA ALA A 80 -18.92 -12.46 -0.75
C ALA A 80 -17.46 -12.93 -0.92
N THR A 81 -16.56 -12.07 -1.45
CA THR A 81 -15.15 -12.41 -1.64
C THR A 81 -14.30 -12.19 -0.38
N ILE A 82 -14.83 -11.46 0.61
CA ILE A 82 -14.16 -11.25 1.90
C ILE A 82 -14.32 -12.54 2.72
N PRO A 83 -13.23 -13.24 3.09
CA PRO A 83 -13.35 -14.43 3.93
C PRO A 83 -13.99 -14.10 5.28
N THR A 84 -15.04 -14.84 5.65
CA THR A 84 -15.73 -14.68 6.95
C THR A 84 -14.93 -15.23 8.14
N ALA A 85 -13.86 -15.98 7.85
CA ALA A 85 -12.93 -16.53 8.82
C ALA A 85 -11.52 -16.57 8.22
N ILE A 86 -10.52 -16.45 9.08
CA ILE A 86 -9.11 -16.49 8.69
C ILE A 86 -8.59 -17.92 8.85
N ASP A 87 -8.02 -18.48 7.78
CA ASP A 87 -7.30 -19.75 7.84
C ASP A 87 -5.89 -19.53 8.40
N PHE A 88 -5.75 -19.66 9.72
CA PHE A 88 -4.46 -19.52 10.42
C PHE A 88 -3.43 -20.61 10.10
N THR A 89 -3.82 -21.66 9.38
CA THR A 89 -2.86 -22.63 8.84
C THR A 89 -2.09 -22.06 7.65
N LYS A 90 -2.66 -21.04 6.97
CA LYS A 90 -2.09 -20.42 5.77
C LYS A 90 -1.67 -18.97 5.98
N ASN A 91 -2.37 -18.22 6.83
CA ASN A 91 -2.18 -16.78 6.95
C ASN A 91 -2.15 -16.31 8.40
N TYR A 92 -1.43 -15.23 8.65
CA TYR A 92 -1.54 -14.45 9.88
C TYR A 92 -2.20 -13.11 9.62
N LEU A 93 -2.89 -12.58 10.62
CA LEU A 93 -3.45 -11.24 10.58
C LEU A 93 -2.51 -10.27 11.29
N ILE A 94 -2.12 -9.22 10.58
CA ILE A 94 -1.33 -8.12 11.11
C ILE A 94 -2.25 -6.91 11.27
N GLY A 95 -2.27 -6.33 12.46
CA GLY A 95 -2.98 -5.09 12.75
C GLY A 95 -2.01 -3.99 13.17
N ILE A 96 -2.20 -2.79 12.65
CA ILE A 96 -1.48 -1.59 13.07
C ILE A 96 -2.49 -0.54 13.52
N PHE A 97 -2.16 0.18 14.60
CA PHE A 97 -3.02 1.17 15.23
C PHE A 97 -2.23 2.46 15.45
N ALA A 98 -2.83 3.60 15.13
CA ALA A 98 -2.22 4.91 15.39
C ALA A 98 -2.51 5.45 16.81
N GLY A 99 -3.31 4.72 17.59
CA GLY A 99 -3.90 5.20 18.83
C GLY A 99 -5.03 6.19 18.60
N THR A 100 -5.55 6.75 19.69
CA THR A 100 -6.64 7.73 19.63
C THR A 100 -6.14 9.08 19.12
N LYS A 101 -6.82 9.64 18.11
CA LYS A 101 -6.56 11.00 17.60
C LYS A 101 -7.77 11.90 17.87
N ALA A 102 -7.49 13.18 18.08
CA ALA A 102 -8.49 14.19 18.46
C ALA A 102 -9.35 14.68 17.29
N THR A 103 -8.92 14.46 16.06
CA THR A 103 -9.63 14.87 14.84
C THR A 103 -9.71 13.74 13.84
N ASN A 104 -10.62 13.90 12.88
CA ASN A 104 -10.62 13.07 11.68
C ASN A 104 -9.44 13.38 10.74
N GLY A 105 -9.27 12.55 9.71
CA GLY A 105 -8.27 12.73 8.64
C GLY A 105 -6.93 12.04 8.88
N TYR A 106 -6.70 11.49 10.07
CA TYR A 106 -5.52 10.65 10.32
C TYR A 106 -5.69 9.27 9.68
N GLU A 107 -4.61 8.76 9.10
CA GLU A 107 -4.55 7.42 8.55
C GLU A 107 -3.30 6.68 9.03
N ILE A 108 -3.39 5.35 9.08
CA ILE A 108 -2.25 4.47 9.24
C ILE A 108 -2.40 3.31 8.25
N LYS A 109 -1.33 2.98 7.51
CA LYS A 109 -1.39 1.94 6.47
C LYS A 109 -0.10 1.14 6.40
N VAL A 110 -0.22 -0.19 6.28
CA VAL A 110 0.85 -1.04 5.77
C VAL A 110 1.19 -0.63 4.33
N SER A 111 2.46 -0.30 4.13
CA SER A 111 3.03 0.10 2.84
C SER A 111 3.48 -1.13 2.06
N SER A 112 4.38 -1.92 2.65
CA SER A 112 4.99 -3.11 2.05
C SER A 112 5.36 -4.11 3.14
N ILE A 113 5.60 -5.35 2.72
CA ILE A 113 6.13 -6.40 3.59
C ILE A 113 7.34 -6.99 2.90
N LEU A 114 8.46 -6.98 3.61
CA LEU A 114 9.73 -7.48 3.16
C LEU A 114 10.07 -8.75 3.94
N GLU A 115 10.63 -9.75 3.27
CA GLU A 115 11.06 -11.00 3.90
C GLU A 115 12.44 -11.37 3.39
N ASN A 116 13.29 -11.86 4.27
CA ASN A 116 14.56 -12.50 3.94
C ASN A 116 14.62 -13.85 4.66
N GLU A 117 15.76 -14.53 4.70
CA GLU A 117 15.86 -15.86 5.33
C GLU A 117 15.68 -15.84 6.86
N CYS A 118 15.84 -14.68 7.51
CA CYS A 118 15.84 -14.54 8.96
C CYS A 118 14.57 -13.93 9.52
N GLU A 119 13.93 -13.01 8.81
CA GLU A 119 12.86 -12.19 9.37
C GLU A 119 11.87 -11.67 8.33
N VAL A 120 10.73 -11.20 8.84
CA VAL A 120 9.74 -10.44 8.08
C VAL A 120 9.68 -9.03 8.65
N VAL A 121 9.76 -8.01 7.78
CA VAL A 121 9.65 -6.59 8.14
C VAL A 121 8.38 -6.02 7.52
N VAL A 122 7.44 -5.64 8.37
CA VAL A 122 6.22 -4.93 7.99
C VAL A 122 6.50 -3.44 7.99
N GLN A 123 6.55 -2.82 6.81
CA GLN A 123 6.68 -1.38 6.67
C GLN A 123 5.31 -0.71 6.71
N PHE A 124 5.14 0.29 7.56
CA PHE A 124 3.88 1.02 7.67
C PHE A 124 4.12 2.53 7.81
N TYR A 125 3.15 3.34 7.44
CA TYR A 125 3.21 4.79 7.62
C TYR A 125 1.96 5.30 8.33
N GLU A 126 2.09 6.51 8.89
CA GLU A 126 0.96 7.31 9.36
C GLU A 126 0.90 8.59 8.53
N ASN A 127 -0.31 9.00 8.15
CA ASN A 127 -0.58 10.29 7.54
C ASN A 127 -1.38 11.15 8.50
N GLU A 128 -1.00 12.42 8.57
CA GLU A 128 -1.74 13.43 9.31
C GLU A 128 -2.64 14.20 8.34
N PRO A 129 -3.78 14.73 8.82
CA PRO A 129 -4.61 15.60 8.01
C PRO A 129 -3.83 16.82 7.54
N THR A 130 -4.10 17.29 6.32
CA THR A 130 -3.47 18.51 5.80
C THR A 130 -3.79 19.71 6.69
N ALA A 131 -2.78 20.50 7.06
CA ALA A 131 -2.98 21.70 7.87
C ALA A 131 -4.01 22.64 7.23
N GLY A 132 -4.99 23.09 8.02
CA GLY A 132 -6.07 23.96 7.56
C GLY A 132 -7.26 23.24 6.92
N SER A 133 -7.25 21.90 6.83
CA SER A 133 -8.46 21.15 6.46
C SER A 133 -9.52 21.21 7.57
N GLU A 134 -10.79 21.39 7.18
CA GLU A 134 -11.93 21.34 8.09
C GLU A 134 -12.17 19.90 8.56
N ASN A 135 -11.34 19.42 9.49
CA ASN A 135 -11.58 18.13 10.12
C ASN A 135 -12.54 18.30 11.29
N GLY A 136 -13.61 17.50 11.29
CA GLY A 136 -14.50 17.40 12.44
C GLY A 136 -13.72 17.01 13.70
N GLN A 137 -14.07 17.65 14.82
CA GLN A 137 -13.61 17.24 16.15
C GLN A 137 -14.38 15.98 16.56
N ALA A 138 -13.91 14.84 16.09
CA ALA A 138 -14.38 13.53 16.50
C ALA A 138 -13.16 12.68 16.83
N LEU A 139 -13.21 12.03 18.00
CA LEU A 139 -12.21 11.05 18.37
C LEU A 139 -12.22 9.93 17.33
N ASN A 140 -11.06 9.67 16.73
CA ASN A 140 -10.89 8.57 15.80
C ASN A 140 -9.76 7.64 16.26
N ASN A 141 -9.78 6.40 15.80
CA ASN A 141 -8.75 5.40 16.09
C ASN A 141 -8.33 4.76 14.77
N PRO A 142 -7.40 5.38 14.01
CA PRO A 142 -6.99 4.87 12.71
C PRO A 142 -6.30 3.52 12.89
N HIS A 143 -6.69 2.55 12.07
CA HIS A 143 -6.10 1.23 12.05
C HIS A 143 -6.11 0.66 10.64
N HIS A 144 -5.27 -0.33 10.40
CA HIS A 144 -5.27 -1.11 9.17
C HIS A 144 -4.89 -2.54 9.45
N PHE A 145 -5.57 -3.46 8.77
CA PHE A 145 -5.40 -4.89 8.92
C PHE A 145 -5.06 -5.52 7.58
N VAL A 146 -4.05 -6.40 7.60
CA VAL A 146 -3.63 -7.16 6.43
C VAL A 146 -3.40 -8.62 6.78
N LEU A 147 -3.67 -9.51 5.82
CA LEU A 147 -3.26 -10.90 5.87
C LEU A 147 -1.90 -11.07 5.22
N ILE A 148 -1.04 -11.84 5.89
CA ILE A 148 0.28 -12.22 5.39
C ILE A 148 0.39 -13.75 5.36
N PRO A 149 1.21 -14.34 4.49
CA PRO A 149 1.52 -15.76 4.54
C PRO A 149 2.02 -16.17 5.93
N LYS A 150 1.63 -17.37 6.37
CA LYS A 150 2.15 -17.97 7.59
C LYS A 150 3.68 -18.07 7.51
N THR A 151 4.35 -17.66 8.57
CA THR A 151 5.81 -17.71 8.69
C THR A 151 6.23 -18.09 10.11
N ASP A 152 7.36 -18.77 10.25
CA ASP A 152 7.98 -19.04 11.56
C ASP A 152 9.04 -17.98 11.90
N LYS A 153 9.33 -17.06 10.97
CA LYS A 153 10.29 -15.98 11.15
C LYS A 153 9.75 -14.94 12.15
N PRO A 154 10.63 -14.29 12.93
CA PRO A 154 10.27 -13.10 13.68
C PRO A 154 9.70 -12.01 12.76
N ILE A 155 8.70 -11.28 13.25
CA ILE A 155 8.04 -10.20 12.53
C ILE A 155 8.40 -8.89 13.21
N TYR A 156 9.06 -8.00 12.49
CA TYR A 156 9.41 -6.66 12.91
C TYR A 156 8.55 -5.62 12.21
N PHE A 157 8.39 -4.48 12.86
CA PHE A 157 7.56 -3.38 12.37
C PHE A 157 8.43 -2.15 12.22
N ASN A 158 8.43 -1.58 11.02
CA ASN A 158 9.22 -0.40 10.71
C ASN A 158 8.31 0.72 10.21
N LYS A 159 8.31 1.86 10.93
CA LYS A 159 7.58 3.04 10.48
C LYS A 159 8.40 3.72 9.38
N VAL A 160 7.78 3.95 8.23
CA VAL A 160 8.38 4.57 7.04
C VAL A 160 7.63 5.82 6.64
N THR A 161 8.27 6.64 5.79
CA THR A 161 7.61 7.78 5.15
C THR A 161 6.64 7.28 4.07
N PRO A 162 5.40 7.82 4.00
CA PRO A 162 4.46 7.49 2.92
C PRO A 162 5.05 7.80 1.55
N ALA A 163 4.77 6.94 0.56
CA ALA A 163 5.04 7.26 -0.83
C ALA A 163 4.14 8.43 -1.26
N LYS A 164 4.74 9.59 -1.55
CA LYS A 164 4.00 10.78 -2.03
C LYS A 164 3.63 10.67 -3.50
N ASN A 165 4.40 9.89 -4.24
CA ASN A 165 4.27 9.76 -5.69
C ASN A 165 4.00 8.30 -6.05
N TYR A 166 2.98 8.09 -6.88
CA TYR A 166 2.55 6.78 -7.35
C TYR A 166 1.64 6.93 -8.56
N VAL A 167 1.33 5.81 -9.22
CA VAL A 167 0.32 5.77 -10.29
C VAL A 167 -0.81 4.83 -9.93
N VAL A 168 -2.00 5.09 -10.48
CA VAL A 168 -3.07 4.11 -10.61
C VAL A 168 -3.26 3.81 -12.08
N LEU A 169 -3.23 2.53 -12.46
CA LEU A 169 -3.42 2.06 -13.81
C LEU A 169 -4.61 1.11 -13.84
N GLY A 170 -5.48 1.22 -14.83
CA GLY A 170 -6.57 0.26 -14.95
C GLY A 170 -7.18 0.12 -16.33
N THR A 171 -8.00 -0.91 -16.48
CA THR A 171 -8.90 -1.12 -17.60
C THR A 171 -10.29 -1.36 -17.05
N TYR A 172 -11.29 -0.78 -17.70
CA TYR A 172 -12.67 -0.86 -17.28
C TYR A 172 -13.61 -1.15 -18.44
N PHE A 173 -14.78 -1.70 -18.15
CA PHE A 173 -15.84 -1.96 -19.12
C PHE A 173 -17.20 -1.80 -18.42
N GLY A 174 -18.10 -0.96 -18.95
CA GLY A 174 -19.37 -0.64 -18.30
C GLY A 174 -20.39 -1.76 -18.34
N ASN A 175 -20.52 -2.42 -19.49
CA ASN A 175 -21.47 -3.51 -19.70
C ASN A 175 -20.82 -4.88 -19.52
N CYS A 176 -20.58 -5.30 -18.28
CA CYS A 176 -19.99 -6.61 -18.03
C CYS A 176 -20.56 -7.35 -16.82
N GLU A 177 -20.70 -8.66 -16.97
CA GLU A 177 -21.29 -9.56 -15.99
C GLU A 177 -20.30 -10.01 -14.90
N THR A 178 -18.99 -10.18 -15.18
CA THR A 178 -17.98 -10.55 -14.18
C THR A 178 -16.55 -10.11 -14.54
N ASN A 179 -15.76 -9.64 -13.56
CA ASN A 179 -14.30 -9.39 -13.63
C ASN A 179 -13.77 -8.45 -14.75
N CYS A 180 -14.57 -7.49 -15.23
CA CYS A 180 -14.12 -6.59 -16.30
C CYS A 180 -13.37 -5.33 -15.87
N GLN A 181 -13.14 -5.21 -14.57
CA GLN A 181 -12.45 -4.09 -13.97
C GLN A 181 -11.11 -4.63 -13.47
N THR A 182 -10.01 -4.04 -13.91
CA THR A 182 -8.67 -4.39 -13.44
C THR A 182 -7.95 -3.11 -13.10
N PHE A 183 -7.58 -2.95 -11.83
CA PHE A 183 -6.90 -1.75 -11.36
C PHE A 183 -5.71 -2.12 -10.49
N TYR A 184 -4.64 -1.36 -10.67
CA TYR A 184 -3.42 -1.47 -9.90
C TYR A 184 -2.94 -0.11 -9.44
N SER A 185 -2.32 -0.03 -8.26
CA SER A 185 -1.46 1.10 -7.89
C SER A 185 -0.01 0.65 -7.86
N GLU A 186 0.90 1.50 -8.33
CA GLU A 186 2.34 1.25 -8.30
C GLU A 186 3.10 2.40 -7.62
N THR A 187 3.96 2.01 -6.68
CA THR A 187 5.01 2.84 -6.06
C THR A 187 6.38 2.23 -6.39
N ASP A 188 7.50 2.84 -5.95
CA ASP A 188 8.82 2.17 -6.02
C ASP A 188 8.99 1.01 -5.02
N LEU A 189 8.02 0.83 -4.11
CA LEU A 189 8.08 -0.18 -3.05
C LEU A 189 7.22 -1.40 -3.36
N ASN A 190 6.06 -1.23 -3.98
CA ASN A 190 5.10 -2.30 -4.21
C ASN A 190 4.11 -1.97 -5.33
N ILE A 191 3.44 -3.03 -5.77
CA ILE A 191 2.27 -2.97 -6.63
C ILE A 191 1.08 -3.56 -5.86
N LYS A 192 -0.07 -2.91 -5.90
CA LYS A 192 -1.33 -3.38 -5.31
C LYS A 192 -2.34 -3.61 -6.42
N ALA A 193 -3.01 -4.76 -6.41
CA ALA A 193 -4.13 -5.11 -7.28
C ALA A 193 -5.43 -4.90 -6.50
N PHE A 194 -6.31 -4.01 -6.97
CA PHE A 194 -7.56 -3.71 -6.29
C PHE A 194 -8.63 -4.76 -6.63
N LEU A 195 -9.45 -5.08 -5.63
CA LEU A 195 -10.49 -6.10 -5.70
C LEU A 195 -11.86 -5.44 -5.85
N ASN A 196 -12.72 -6.04 -6.69
CA ASN A 196 -14.13 -5.66 -6.85
C ASN A 196 -14.35 -4.18 -7.15
N VAL A 197 -13.46 -3.57 -7.94
CA VAL A 197 -13.62 -2.18 -8.37
C VAL A 197 -14.91 -2.05 -9.17
N GLU A 198 -15.82 -1.18 -8.75
CA GLU A 198 -17.08 -0.93 -9.43
C GLU A 198 -16.91 0.06 -10.58
N TYR A 199 -17.64 -0.16 -11.67
CA TYR A 199 -17.65 0.75 -12.81
C TYR A 199 -18.04 2.17 -12.40
N GLY A 200 -17.26 3.16 -12.85
CA GLY A 200 -17.48 4.57 -12.56
C GLY A 200 -17.14 5.01 -11.12
N LYS A 201 -16.67 4.10 -10.26
CA LYS A 201 -16.29 4.39 -8.87
C LYS A 201 -14.80 4.13 -8.67
N TYR A 202 -13.93 4.99 -9.19
CA TYR A 202 -12.48 4.75 -9.23
C TYR A 202 -11.69 5.38 -8.07
N ASP A 203 -12.32 5.57 -6.92
CA ASP A 203 -11.63 5.94 -5.69
C ASP A 203 -11.00 4.70 -5.03
N MET A 204 -9.75 4.43 -5.39
CA MET A 204 -9.01 3.24 -4.96
C MET A 204 -8.85 3.13 -3.43
N SER A 205 -8.99 4.23 -2.69
CA SER A 205 -8.91 4.22 -1.23
C SER A 205 -10.05 3.42 -0.56
N LYS A 206 -11.15 3.18 -1.30
CA LYS A 206 -12.34 2.47 -0.83
C LYS A 206 -12.30 0.97 -1.09
N TYR A 207 -11.33 0.48 -1.84
CA TYR A 207 -11.27 -0.92 -2.26
C TYR A 207 -10.24 -1.71 -1.47
N ASN A 208 -10.58 -2.98 -1.26
CA ASN A 208 -9.61 -3.96 -0.81
C ASN A 208 -8.58 -4.22 -1.91
N PHE A 209 -7.41 -4.71 -1.51
CA PHE A 209 -6.35 -4.99 -2.45
C PHE A 209 -5.52 -6.21 -2.04
N LYS A 210 -4.84 -6.79 -3.03
CA LYS A 210 -3.74 -7.72 -2.86
C LYS A 210 -2.45 -7.07 -3.34
N SER A 211 -1.44 -6.98 -2.49
CA SER A 211 -0.11 -6.59 -2.90
C SER A 211 0.61 -7.76 -3.60
N LEU A 212 1.28 -7.45 -4.70
CA LEU A 212 2.06 -8.41 -5.46
C LEU A 212 3.46 -8.57 -4.85
N THR A 213 4.09 -9.72 -5.05
CA THR A 213 5.50 -9.96 -4.70
C THR A 213 6.48 -9.18 -5.57
N LYS A 214 6.00 -8.56 -6.65
CA LYS A 214 6.81 -7.73 -7.54
C LYS A 214 7.06 -6.36 -6.91
N LYS A 215 8.32 -5.91 -6.94
CA LYS A 215 8.67 -4.52 -6.63
C LYS A 215 8.22 -3.60 -7.76
N GLY A 216 7.59 -2.48 -7.41
CA GLY A 216 7.21 -1.49 -8.40
C GLY A 216 8.38 -0.61 -8.82
N GLU A 217 8.23 0.08 -9.94
CA GLU A 217 9.27 0.93 -10.54
C GLU A 217 8.68 2.26 -10.99
N PHE A 218 7.87 2.87 -10.12
CA PHE A 218 7.21 4.15 -10.37
C PHE A 218 8.18 5.20 -10.95
N THR A 219 9.37 5.37 -10.36
CA THR A 219 10.34 6.39 -10.80
C THR A 219 10.79 6.18 -12.25
N ALA A 220 10.91 4.93 -12.69
CA ALA A 220 11.24 4.62 -14.08
C ALA A 220 10.02 4.83 -15.00
N PHE A 221 8.85 4.35 -14.58
CA PHE A 221 7.60 4.50 -15.33
C PHE A 221 7.19 5.98 -15.51
N ALA A 222 7.35 6.80 -14.48
CA ALA A 222 7.01 8.23 -14.49
C ALA A 222 7.73 9.02 -15.60
N LYS A 223 8.93 8.58 -16.02
CA LYS A 223 9.67 9.19 -17.14
C LYS A 223 9.03 8.95 -18.50
N THR A 224 8.11 7.99 -18.59
CA THR A 224 7.37 7.68 -19.82
C THR A 224 6.08 8.49 -19.95
N VAL A 225 5.68 9.22 -18.91
CA VAL A 225 4.46 10.03 -18.91
C VAL A 225 4.64 11.22 -19.86
N PRO A 226 3.79 11.39 -20.89
CA PRO A 226 3.91 12.46 -21.87
C PRO A 226 3.83 13.85 -21.23
N ALA A 227 4.55 14.81 -21.81
CA ALA A 227 4.52 16.21 -21.35
C ALA A 227 3.10 16.79 -21.37
N GLU A 228 2.26 16.34 -22.32
CA GLU A 228 0.84 16.69 -22.41
C GLU A 228 0.06 16.31 -21.15
N ILE A 229 0.34 15.16 -20.54
CA ILE A 229 -0.31 14.73 -19.29
C ILE A 229 0.28 15.48 -18.10
N ILE A 230 1.60 15.67 -18.05
CA ILE A 230 2.26 16.46 -16.99
C ILE A 230 1.69 17.89 -16.92
N ALA A 231 1.44 18.49 -18.08
CA ALA A 231 0.88 19.84 -18.20
C ALA A 231 -0.55 19.97 -17.64
N LEU A 232 -1.30 18.87 -17.46
CA LEU A 232 -2.63 18.90 -16.84
C LEU A 232 -2.57 19.30 -15.36
N SER A 233 -1.46 18.99 -14.67
CA SER A 233 -1.15 19.47 -13.32
C SER A 233 -2.33 19.34 -12.32
N GLY A 234 -2.87 18.13 -12.16
CA GLY A 234 -3.94 17.85 -11.20
C GLY A 234 -5.36 17.95 -11.77
N LYS A 235 -5.49 18.05 -13.09
CA LYS A 235 -6.79 18.08 -13.78
C LYS A 235 -7.14 16.72 -14.36
N THR A 236 -8.42 16.52 -14.65
CA THR A 236 -8.93 15.37 -15.40
C THR A 236 -8.96 15.67 -16.90
N LYS A 237 -8.59 14.71 -17.74
CA LYS A 237 -8.80 14.75 -19.20
C LYS A 237 -9.30 13.40 -19.73
N THR A 238 -10.18 13.45 -20.72
CA THR A 238 -10.63 12.27 -21.45
C THR A 238 -10.16 12.39 -22.90
N TYR A 239 -9.55 11.33 -23.42
CA TYR A 239 -9.16 11.21 -24.82
C TYR A 239 -10.11 10.26 -25.55
N GLY A 240 -10.77 10.73 -26.60
CA GLY A 240 -11.82 10.00 -27.31
C GLY A 240 -13.11 9.87 -26.50
N THR A 241 -13.84 8.76 -26.71
CA THR A 241 -15.14 8.48 -26.07
C THR A 241 -15.13 7.08 -25.45
N PRO A 242 -14.35 6.86 -24.37
CA PRO A 242 -14.21 5.55 -23.75
C PRO A 242 -15.56 4.91 -23.47
N ASP A 243 -15.67 3.62 -23.76
CA ASP A 243 -16.87 2.81 -23.55
C ASP A 243 -18.14 3.20 -24.34
N SER A 244 -18.10 4.19 -25.24
CA SER A 244 -19.27 4.62 -26.05
C SER A 244 -19.84 3.55 -27.00
N ALA A 245 -19.11 2.46 -27.22
CA ALA A 245 -19.51 1.31 -28.03
C ALA A 245 -19.36 -0.01 -27.28
N ASP A 246 -19.45 0.01 -25.95
CA ASP A 246 -19.19 -1.14 -25.07
C ASP A 246 -17.83 -1.77 -25.40
N ARG A 247 -16.78 -0.95 -25.35
CA ARG A 247 -15.39 -1.38 -25.63
C ARG A 247 -14.48 -1.16 -24.44
N GLY A 248 -15.04 -0.65 -23.35
CA GLY A 248 -14.28 -0.25 -22.19
C GLY A 248 -13.38 0.96 -22.44
N GLY A 249 -12.52 1.19 -21.46
CA GLY A 249 -11.53 2.25 -21.47
C GLY A 249 -10.33 1.93 -20.62
N ILE A 250 -9.33 2.80 -20.73
CA ILE A 250 -8.08 2.70 -19.97
C ILE A 250 -8.03 3.87 -18.99
N TYR A 251 -7.68 3.55 -17.76
CA TYR A 251 -7.60 4.47 -16.65
C TYR A 251 -6.15 4.75 -16.27
N PHE A 252 -5.84 6.02 -16.04
CA PHE A 252 -4.54 6.45 -15.54
C PHE A 252 -4.71 7.56 -14.51
N GLU A 253 -4.16 7.39 -13.32
CA GLU A 253 -3.90 8.50 -12.40
C GLU A 253 -2.41 8.66 -12.16
N PHE A 254 -1.96 9.90 -12.15
CA PHE A 254 -0.62 10.29 -11.74
C PHE A 254 -0.70 11.11 -10.47
N HIS A 255 -0.26 10.51 -9.36
CA HIS A 255 -0.10 11.17 -8.08
C HIS A 255 1.34 11.68 -8.00
N ASN A 256 1.53 13.00 -8.08
CA ASN A 256 2.85 13.62 -8.04
C ASN A 256 2.81 14.91 -7.24
N GLU A 257 3.59 14.98 -6.17
CA GLU A 257 3.73 16.16 -5.30
C GLU A 257 2.38 16.69 -4.78
N GLY A 258 1.46 15.78 -4.43
CA GLY A 258 0.14 16.14 -3.91
C GLY A 258 -0.89 16.55 -4.97
N LYS A 259 -0.54 16.51 -6.25
CA LYS A 259 -1.49 16.69 -7.36
C LYS A 259 -1.91 15.33 -7.91
N ILE A 260 -3.20 15.19 -8.21
CA ILE A 260 -3.79 13.98 -8.79
C ILE A 260 -4.27 14.32 -10.20
N THR A 261 -3.55 13.87 -11.22
CA THR A 261 -3.97 14.03 -12.62
C THR A 261 -4.64 12.75 -13.07
N THR A 262 -5.89 12.83 -13.52
CA THR A 262 -6.67 11.67 -13.98
C THR A 262 -6.85 11.72 -15.49
N VAL A 263 -6.60 10.60 -16.17
CA VAL A 263 -6.75 10.48 -17.61
C VAL A 263 -7.55 9.23 -17.95
N TYR A 264 -8.56 9.41 -18.79
CA TYR A 264 -9.33 8.34 -19.39
C TYR A 264 -8.96 8.25 -20.87
N PHE A 265 -8.64 7.05 -21.37
CA PHE A 265 -8.37 6.83 -22.78
C PHE A 265 -9.41 5.90 -23.41
N ASP A 266 -9.88 6.30 -24.59
CA ASP A 266 -10.58 5.41 -25.53
C ASP A 266 -9.62 4.33 -26.01
N THR A 267 -10.14 3.11 -26.18
CA THR A 267 -9.36 1.99 -26.69
C THR A 267 -8.92 2.23 -28.15
N ASN A 268 -9.73 2.93 -28.94
CA ASN A 268 -9.37 3.35 -30.30
C ASN A 268 -8.45 4.57 -30.29
N THR A 269 -7.73 4.75 -31.39
CA THR A 269 -7.05 6.01 -31.68
C THR A 269 -8.06 7.01 -32.22
N THR A 270 -8.09 8.20 -31.64
CA THR A 270 -8.97 9.31 -32.02
C THR A 270 -8.13 10.56 -32.33
N GLU A 271 -8.71 11.54 -33.04
CA GLU A 271 -7.98 12.72 -33.53
C GLU A 271 -7.37 13.59 -32.42
N ASP A 272 -7.94 13.55 -31.22
CA ASP A 272 -7.47 14.26 -30.03
C ASP A 272 -6.30 13.54 -29.32
N GLN A 273 -5.88 12.37 -29.80
CA GLN A 273 -4.72 11.64 -29.28
C GLN A 273 -3.46 11.97 -30.10
N SER A 274 -2.53 12.69 -29.50
CA SER A 274 -1.19 12.89 -30.08
C SER A 274 -0.43 11.56 -30.19
N ALA A 275 0.62 11.51 -31.03
CA ALA A 275 1.44 10.30 -31.19
C ALA A 275 2.04 9.80 -29.85
N GLU A 276 2.41 10.73 -28.97
CA GLU A 276 2.90 10.42 -27.61
C GLU A 276 1.80 9.82 -26.73
N ILE A 277 0.57 10.33 -26.82
CA ILE A 277 -0.58 9.78 -26.09
C ILE A 277 -0.91 8.37 -26.58
N ILE A 278 -0.90 8.13 -27.89
CA ILE A 278 -1.12 6.80 -28.47
C ILE A 278 -0.05 5.81 -27.96
N ALA A 279 1.22 6.21 -27.98
CA ALA A 279 2.31 5.38 -27.48
C ALA A 279 2.19 5.11 -25.97
N PHE A 280 1.89 6.15 -25.18
CA PHE A 280 1.75 6.02 -23.73
C PHE A 280 0.55 5.15 -23.33
N LYS A 281 -0.57 5.23 -24.05
CA LYS A 281 -1.71 4.33 -23.87
C LYS A 281 -1.29 2.86 -23.97
N LYS A 282 -0.44 2.53 -24.96
CA LYS A 282 0.15 1.20 -25.09
C LYS A 282 1.05 0.86 -23.89
N THR A 283 1.90 1.79 -23.46
CA THR A 283 2.76 1.62 -22.28
C THR A 283 1.96 1.29 -21.02
N VAL A 284 0.82 1.96 -20.79
CA VAL A 284 -0.09 1.66 -19.66
C VAL A 284 -0.64 0.24 -19.76
N LEU A 285 -1.13 -0.17 -20.93
CA LEU A 285 -1.65 -1.52 -21.15
C LEU A 285 -0.57 -2.60 -20.96
N ASP A 286 0.63 -2.38 -21.49
CA ASP A 286 1.77 -3.30 -21.33
C ASP A 286 2.15 -3.42 -19.84
N ARG A 287 2.11 -2.30 -19.11
CA ARG A 287 2.40 -2.27 -17.67
C ARG A 287 1.37 -3.08 -16.88
N ILE A 288 0.07 -2.88 -17.15
CA ILE A 288 -1.04 -3.66 -16.58
C ILE A 288 -0.87 -5.16 -16.90
N ALA A 289 -0.56 -5.51 -18.15
CA ALA A 289 -0.34 -6.89 -18.55
C ALA A 289 0.83 -7.53 -17.79
N SER A 290 1.89 -6.76 -17.49
CA SER A 290 3.03 -7.25 -16.68
C SER A 290 2.70 -7.54 -15.21
N TYR A 291 1.55 -7.06 -14.72
CA TYR A 291 1.07 -7.28 -13.35
C TYR A 291 0.05 -8.40 -13.24
N LYS A 292 -0.53 -8.82 -14.36
CA LYS A 292 -1.33 -10.03 -14.47
C LYS A 292 -0.38 -11.23 -14.37
N ILE A 293 0.20 -11.42 -13.18
CA ILE A 293 0.97 -12.62 -12.85
C ILE A 293 -0.01 -13.78 -12.87
N SER A 294 0.38 -14.84 -13.57
CA SER A 294 -0.31 -16.13 -13.74
C SER A 294 -1.10 -16.54 -12.48
N PRO A 295 -2.31 -17.13 -12.62
CA PRO A 295 -3.04 -17.65 -11.48
C PRO A 295 -2.10 -18.55 -10.68
N LEU A 296 -1.94 -18.21 -9.40
CA LEU A 296 -1.16 -18.99 -8.44
C LEU A 296 -1.61 -20.46 -8.53
N GLN A 297 -0.66 -21.32 -8.89
CA GLN A 297 -0.71 -22.75 -8.58
C GLN A 297 -0.60 -22.95 -7.07
#